data_AF-A0A1E4AZJ0-F1
#
_entry.id   AF-A0A1E4AZJ0-F1
#
_cell.length_a   1.000
_cell.length_b   1.000
_cell.length_c   1.000
_cell.angle_alpha   90.00
_cell.angle_beta   90.00
_cell.angle_gamma   90.00
#
_symmetry.space_group_name_H-M   'P 1'
#
loop_
_entity.id
_entity.type
_entity.pdbx_description
1 polymer ?
#
loop_
_entity_poly.entity_id
_entity_poly.type
_entity_poly.pdbx_seq_one_letter_code
_entity_poly.pdbx_strand_id
1 'polypeptide(L)' 'MNVQMWAGVFGLVVCAIFAFTSIRELRRNVPGHALNAAKIHIGMVALFVPFCIWILIAYAP' A
#
# COMPACT_ATOMS: atom_id res chain seq x y z
N MET A 1 -0.64 -17.10 -15.07
CA MET A 1 -1.06 -16.28 -13.92
C MET A 1 -2.38 -15.63 -14.26
N ASN A 2 -3.40 -15.82 -13.42
CA ASN A 2 -4.76 -15.32 -13.65
C ASN A 2 -4.83 -13.78 -13.46
N VAL A 3 -5.86 -13.11 -13.98
CA VAL A 3 -6.02 -11.65 -13.88
C VAL A 3 -6.03 -11.17 -12.42
N GLN A 4 -6.57 -11.97 -11.51
CA GLN A 4 -6.58 -11.71 -10.07
C GLN A 4 -5.17 -11.72 -9.49
N MET A 5 -4.30 -12.63 -9.91
CA MET A 5 -2.90 -12.63 -9.47
C MET A 5 -2.19 -11.33 -9.87
N TRP A 6 -2.38 -10.88 -11.12
CA TRP A 6 -1.80 -9.63 -11.59
C TRP A 6 -2.34 -8.42 -10.83
N ALA A 7 -3.63 -8.39 -10.51
CA ALA A 7 -4.23 -7.36 -9.66
C ALA A 7 -3.62 -7.35 -8.24
N GLY A 8 -3.39 -8.54 -7.65
CA GLY A 8 -2.72 -8.67 -6.35
C GLY A 8 -1.29 -8.14 -6.36
N VAL A 9 -0.48 -8.53 -7.36
CA VAL A 9 0.91 -8.05 -7.51
C VAL A 9 0.93 -6.54 -7.76
N PHE A 10 0.11 -6.04 -8.68
CA PHE A 10 0.04 -4.61 -8.98
C PHE A 10 -0.37 -3.80 -7.75
N GLY A 11 -1.38 -4.27 -7.01
CA GLY A 11 -1.81 -3.66 -5.76
C GLY A 11 -0.67 -3.57 -4.73
N LEU A 12 0.13 -4.64 -4.58
CA LEU A 12 1.30 -4.63 -3.70
C LEU A 12 2.37 -3.63 -4.13
N VAL A 13 2.62 -3.48 -5.43
CA VAL A 13 3.57 -2.48 -5.95
C VAL A 13 3.10 -1.07 -5.61
N VAL A 14 1.81 -0.77 -5.83
CA VAL A 14 1.24 0.53 -5.46
C VAL A 14 1.33 0.77 -3.95
N CYS A 15 0.99 -0.23 -3.13
CA CYS A 15 1.15 -0.16 -1.68
C CYS A 15 2.60 0.13 -1.26
N ALA A 16 3.58 -0.48 -1.90
CA ALA A 16 4.99 -0.26 -1.59
C ALA A 16 5.42 1.20 -1.87
N ILE A 17 4.97 1.78 -2.99
CA ILE A 17 5.24 3.18 -3.34
C ILE A 17 4.63 4.11 -2.29
N PHE A 18 3.35 3.91 -1.95
CA PHE A 18 2.65 4.75 -0.97
C PHE A 18 3.20 4.58 0.45
N ALA A 19 3.61 3.37 0.82
CA ALA A 19 4.27 3.12 2.09
C ALA A 19 5.56 3.92 2.18
N PHE A 20 6.40 3.84 1.14
CA PHE A 20 7.68 4.54 1.10
C PHE A 20 7.52 6.06 1.18
N THR A 21 6.63 6.65 0.37
CA THR A 21 6.39 8.09 0.36
C THR A 21 5.80 8.58 1.69
N SER A 22 4.85 7.83 2.26
CA SER A 22 4.23 8.16 3.54
C SER A 22 5.22 8.06 4.69
N ILE A 23 6.04 7.01 4.75
CA ILE A 23 7.08 6.86 5.77
C ILE A 23 8.11 8.00 5.65
N ARG A 24 8.53 8.33 4.43
CA ARG A 24 9.46 9.45 4.20
C ARG A 24 8.88 10.77 4.71
N GLU A 25 7.61 11.05 4.46
CA GLU A 25 6.97 12.29 4.89
C GLU A 25 6.69 12.33 6.40
N LEU A 26 6.26 11.20 6.99
CA LEU A 26 6.11 11.07 8.44
C LEU A 26 7.43 11.27 9.18
N ARG A 27 8.55 10.78 8.61
CA ARG A 27 9.90 11.02 9.16
C ARG A 27 10.35 12.47 9.05
N ARG A 28 9.93 13.20 8.01
CA ARG A 28 10.20 14.66 7.91
C ARG A 28 9.45 15.43 9.00
N ASN A 29 8.29 14.95 9.42
CA ASN A 29 7.48 15.49 10.52
C ASN A 29 7.24 17.01 10.44
N VAL A 30 7.14 17.53 9.22
CA VAL A 30 6.84 18.95 8.95
C VAL A 30 5.32 19.10 8.90
N PRO A 31 4.72 20.00 9.70
CA PRO A 31 3.27 20.19 9.67
C PRO A 31 2.82 20.68 8.30
N GLY A 32 1.75 20.08 7.77
CA GLY A 32 1.18 20.43 6.48
C GLY A 32 0.22 19.37 5.94
N HIS A 33 -0.38 19.67 4.79
CA HIS A 33 -1.31 18.77 4.11
C HIS A 33 -0.65 17.40 3.80
N ALA A 34 0.62 17.40 3.40
CA ALA A 34 1.38 16.20 3.10
C ALA A 34 1.55 15.27 4.33
N LEU A 35 1.78 15.83 5.52
CA LEU A 35 1.87 15.03 6.75
C LEU A 35 0.54 14.37 7.11
N ASN A 36 -0.58 15.09 6.96
CA ASN A 36 -1.91 14.51 7.20
C ASN A 36 -2.23 13.42 6.16
N ALA A 37 -1.93 13.68 4.88
CA ALA A 37 -2.06 12.69 3.82
C ALA A 37 -1.22 11.44 4.12
N ALA A 38 0.03 11.60 4.56
CA ALA A 38 0.90 10.47 4.88
C ALA A 38 0.34 9.56 5.99
N LYS A 39 -0.30 10.13 7.02
CA LYS A 39 -0.99 9.36 8.08
C LYS A 39 -2.15 8.51 7.52
N ILE A 40 -2.94 9.09 6.62
CA ILE A 40 -4.08 8.39 6.01
C ILE A 40 -3.57 7.30 5.06
N HIS A 41 -2.59 7.63 4.20
CA HIS A 41 -2.05 6.69 3.22
C HIS A 41 -1.36 5.50 3.87
N ILE A 42 -0.61 5.69 4.97
CA ILE A 42 -0.03 4.54 5.68
C ILE A 42 -1.11 3.66 6.31
N GLY A 43 -2.21 4.25 6.80
CA GLY A 43 -3.38 3.51 7.28
C GLY A 43 -4.07 2.73 6.17
N MET A 44 -4.26 3.33 4.99
CA MET A 44 -4.82 2.65 3.82
C MET A 44 -3.94 1.48 3.36
N VAL A 45 -2.60 1.66 3.33
CA VAL A 45 -1.66 0.59 3.00
C VAL A 45 -1.79 -0.58 3.98
N ALA A 46 -1.92 -0.31 5.28
CA ALA A 46 -2.05 -1.36 6.29
C ALA A 46 -3.30 -2.24 6.10
N LEU A 47 -4.37 -1.69 5.54
CA LEU A 47 -5.60 -2.42 5.22
C LEU A 47 -5.54 -3.10 3.85
N PHE A 48 -4.91 -2.46 2.86
CA PHE A 48 -4.91 -2.94 1.47
C PHE A 48 -3.87 -4.06 1.23
N VAL A 49 -2.72 -4.02 1.90
CA VAL A 49 -1.69 -5.06 1.79
C VAL A 49 -2.23 -6.46 2.17
N PRO A 50 -2.91 -6.65 3.30
CA PRO A 50 -3.54 -7.94 3.64
C PRO A 50 -4.50 -8.43 2.56
N PHE A 51 -5.28 -7.53 1.96
CA PHE A 51 -6.22 -7.88 0.88
C PHE A 51 -5.48 -8.34 -0.38
N CYS A 52 -4.42 -7.64 -0.80
CA CYS A 52 -3.61 -8.06 -1.94
C CYS A 52 -2.92 -9.41 -1.68
N ILE A 53 -2.40 -9.63 -0.46
CA ILE A 53 -1.81 -10.92 -0.07
C ILE A 53 -2.86 -12.02 -0.12
N TRP A 54 -4.06 -11.77 0.40
CA TRP A 54 -5.16 -12.73 0.36
C TRP A 54 -5.52 -13.13 -1.07
N ILE A 55 -5.60 -12.16 -2.01
CA ILE A 55 -5.81 -12.46 -3.43
C ILE A 55 -4.71 -13.37 -3.99
N LEU A 56 -3.45 -13.10 -3.68
CA LEU A 56 -2.36 -13.93 -4.17
C LEU A 56 -2.44 -15.36 -3.65
N ILE A 57 -2.82 -15.55 -2.38
CA ILE A 57 -2.99 -16.88 -1.79
C ILE A 57 -4.21 -17.59 -2.38
N ALA A 58 -5.35 -16.91 -2.47
CA ALA A 58 -6.61 -17.50 -2.91
C ALA A 58 -6.60 -17.93 -4.38
N TYR A 59 -5.76 -17.29 -5.21
CA TYR A 59 -5.65 -17.57 -6.65
C TYR A 59 -4.25 -18.06 -7.04
N ALA A 60 -3.45 -18.55 -6.08
CA ALA A 60 -2.21 -19.24 -6.37
C ALA A 60 -2.52 -20.58 -7.09
N PRO A 61 -1.77 -20.94 -8.14
CA PRO A 61 -1.95 -22.20 -8.87
C PRO A 61 -1.50 -23.41 -8.05
#